data_AF-A0A348UQU4-F1
#
_entry.id   AF-A0A348UQU4-F1
#
_cell.length_a   1.000
_cell.length_b   1.000
_cell.length_c   1.000
_cell.angle_alpha   90.00
_cell.angle_beta   90.00
_cell.angle_gamma   90.00
#
_symmetry.space_group_name_H-M   'P 1'
#
loop_
_entity.id
_entity.type
_entity.pdbx_description
1 polymer ?
#
loop_
_entity_poly.entity_id
_entity_poly.type
_entity_poly.pdbx_seq_one_letter_code
_entity_poly.pdbx_strand_id
1 'polypeptide(L)'
;MAMLQSIRGMRDVLPVEARRFRLVEDTLRAVLRGYAYEELQLPLLEPTELFARGVGEGTDIVEKEMYTLADRDGESITLRPEGTAGCVRALLQHGLLFNQTQRVYYAGPMFRYERPQKGRYRQFQQVGAEAFGLAGPDVDVELMALGRACWRALGVEPLLRLEINTLGAPAARAAYRAALVDYLTPRQGELDPDSRRRLDRNPLRILDSKDPATQAILADAPRLPDFIDDESAVHFETLQSALTALDIPFVVNPRLVRGLDYYTQTVFEWVTDALGSQGAV
;
A
#
# COMPACT_ATOMS: atom_id res chain seq x y z
N MET A 1 -12.30 -38.77 17.13
CA MET A 1 -11.61 -37.99 16.08
C MET A 1 -11.14 -36.69 16.71
N ALA A 2 -9.91 -36.26 16.43
CA ALA A 2 -9.43 -34.96 16.90
C ALA A 2 -10.25 -33.84 16.27
N MET A 3 -10.62 -32.82 17.05
CA MET A 3 -11.35 -31.67 16.55
C MET A 3 -10.45 -30.86 15.61
N LEU A 4 -10.87 -30.68 14.36
CA LEU A 4 -10.17 -29.82 13.41
C LEU A 4 -10.25 -28.36 13.88
N GLN A 5 -9.18 -27.59 13.64
CA GLN A 5 -9.08 -26.17 14.00
C GLN A 5 -8.83 -25.33 12.76
N SER A 6 -9.18 -24.04 12.82
CA SER A 6 -8.87 -23.09 11.76
C SER A 6 -7.36 -22.89 11.62
N ILE A 7 -6.95 -22.49 10.41
CA ILE A 7 -5.53 -22.23 10.11
C ILE A 7 -5.08 -21.02 10.93
N ARG A 8 -3.93 -21.13 11.60
CA ARG A 8 -3.35 -20.02 12.37
C ARG A 8 -3.25 -18.76 11.51
N GLY A 9 -3.91 -17.69 11.96
CA GLY A 9 -3.97 -16.39 11.26
C GLY A 9 -5.12 -16.24 10.25
N MET A 10 -5.96 -17.26 10.08
CA MET A 10 -7.17 -17.25 9.26
C MET A 10 -8.37 -17.58 10.15
N ARG A 11 -8.85 -16.58 10.89
CA ARG A 11 -9.88 -16.77 11.92
C ARG A 11 -11.28 -16.85 11.30
N ASP A 12 -12.14 -17.63 11.93
CA ASP A 12 -13.59 -17.52 11.72
C ASP A 12 -14.08 -16.17 12.25
N VAL A 13 -14.88 -15.47 11.45
CA VAL A 13 -15.57 -14.25 11.87
C VAL A 13 -16.98 -14.63 12.32
N LEU A 14 -17.21 -14.63 13.64
CA LEU A 14 -18.46 -15.10 14.23
C LEU A 14 -19.62 -14.10 14.01
N PRO A 15 -20.89 -14.50 14.15
CA PRO A 15 -22.03 -13.67 13.74
C PRO A 15 -22.06 -12.23 14.27
N VAL A 16 -21.62 -11.97 15.51
CA VAL A 16 -21.55 -10.61 16.07
C VAL A 16 -20.49 -9.77 15.37
N GLU A 17 -19.31 -10.34 15.12
CA GLU A 17 -18.22 -9.68 14.42
C GLU A 17 -18.56 -9.52 12.93
N ALA A 18 -19.18 -10.54 12.32
CA ALA A 18 -19.59 -10.52 10.92
C ALA A 18 -20.53 -9.36 10.61
N ARG A 19 -21.45 -9.04 11.53
CA ARG A 19 -22.31 -7.84 11.42
C ARG A 19 -21.51 -6.54 11.40
N ARG A 20 -20.43 -6.44 12.19
CA ARG A 20 -19.55 -5.25 12.20
C ARG A 20 -18.73 -5.15 10.91
N PHE A 21 -18.21 -6.27 10.42
CA PHE A 21 -17.52 -6.33 9.13
C PHE A 21 -18.43 -5.86 7.99
N ARG A 22 -19.66 -6.39 7.95
CA ARG A 22 -20.66 -5.98 6.96
C ARG A 22 -21.02 -4.50 7.06
N LEU A 23 -21.21 -3.97 8.27
CA LEU A 23 -21.45 -2.54 8.47
C LEU A 23 -20.32 -1.70 7.87
N VAL A 24 -19.06 -2.01 8.20
CA VAL A 24 -17.91 -1.27 7.67
C VAL A 24 -17.86 -1.37 6.14
N GLU A 25 -17.94 -2.57 5.60
CA GLU A 25 -17.87 -2.79 4.16
C GLU A 25 -19.02 -2.10 3.41
N ASP A 26 -20.26 -2.23 3.88
CA ASP A 26 -21.44 -1.63 3.24
C ASP A 26 -21.39 -0.09 3.31
N THR A 27 -20.88 0.49 4.40
CA THR A 27 -20.63 1.94 4.53
C THR A 27 -19.58 2.42 3.53
N LEU A 28 -18.42 1.74 3.45
CA LEU A 28 -17.36 2.11 2.52
C LEU A 28 -17.82 2.02 1.05
N ARG A 29 -18.52 0.93 0.70
CA ARG A 29 -19.11 0.73 -0.63
C ARG A 29 -20.10 1.84 -0.99
N ALA A 30 -20.90 2.32 -0.03
CA ALA A 30 -21.83 3.42 -0.27
C ALA A 30 -21.11 4.73 -0.60
N VAL A 31 -20.02 5.05 0.11
CA VAL A 31 -19.20 6.23 -0.18
C VAL A 31 -18.54 6.10 -1.55
N LEU A 32 -17.93 4.95 -1.85
CA LEU A 32 -17.27 4.69 -3.14
C LEU A 32 -18.22 4.90 -4.33
N ARG A 33 -19.44 4.35 -4.26
CA ARG A 33 -20.48 4.58 -5.27
C ARG A 33 -20.88 6.05 -5.39
N GLY A 34 -20.89 6.78 -4.28
CA GLY A 34 -21.14 8.23 -4.27
C GLY A 34 -20.09 9.04 -5.03
N TYR A 35 -18.87 8.51 -5.15
CA TYR A 35 -17.77 9.08 -5.94
C TYR A 35 -17.69 8.49 -7.37
N ALA A 36 -18.74 7.77 -7.81
CA ALA A 36 -18.79 7.09 -9.11
C ALA A 36 -17.70 6.02 -9.33
N TYR A 37 -17.20 5.40 -8.24
CA TYR A 37 -16.39 4.20 -8.34
C TYR A 37 -17.30 2.98 -8.51
N GLU A 38 -17.05 2.20 -9.55
CA GLU A 38 -17.81 0.98 -9.86
C GLU A 38 -17.14 -0.27 -9.30
N GLU A 39 -17.93 -1.30 -8.97
CA GLU A 39 -17.37 -2.51 -8.36
C GLU A 39 -16.71 -3.41 -9.40
N LEU A 40 -15.48 -3.83 -9.11
CA LEU A 40 -14.76 -4.88 -9.81
C LEU A 40 -14.55 -6.09 -8.89
N GLN A 41 -14.98 -7.26 -9.33
CA GLN A 41 -14.80 -8.50 -8.59
C GLN A 41 -13.62 -9.30 -9.15
N LEU A 42 -12.58 -9.47 -8.32
CA LEU A 42 -11.35 -10.16 -8.69
C LEU A 42 -11.36 -11.62 -8.20
N PRO A 43 -10.77 -12.56 -8.97
CA PRO A 43 -10.45 -13.90 -8.48
C PRO A 43 -9.61 -13.88 -7.19
N LEU A 44 -9.66 -14.97 -6.43
CA LEU A 44 -8.78 -15.16 -5.27
C LEU A 44 -7.42 -15.71 -5.65
N LEU A 45 -7.36 -16.52 -6.72
CA LEU A 45 -6.15 -17.13 -7.25
C LEU A 45 -5.85 -16.49 -8.60
N GLU A 46 -4.59 -16.13 -8.79
CA GLU A 46 -4.05 -15.56 -10.02
C GLU A 46 -2.73 -16.26 -10.36
N PRO A 47 -2.24 -16.18 -11.61
CA PRO A 47 -0.90 -16.63 -11.97
C PRO A 47 0.13 -15.96 -11.06
N THR A 48 1.05 -16.74 -10.47
CA THR A 48 2.06 -16.22 -9.52
C THR A 48 2.90 -15.09 -10.11
N GLU A 49 3.16 -15.16 -11.42
CA GLU A 49 3.92 -14.15 -12.16
C GLU A 49 3.31 -12.74 -12.09
N LEU A 50 1.98 -12.64 -11.95
CA LEU A 50 1.28 -11.36 -11.80
C LEU A 50 1.82 -10.58 -10.60
N PHE A 51 1.94 -11.25 -9.45
CA PHE A 51 2.39 -10.61 -8.22
C PHE A 51 3.91 -10.50 -8.17
N ALA A 52 4.64 -11.52 -8.65
CA ALA A 52 6.11 -11.48 -8.68
C ALA A 52 6.62 -10.27 -9.48
N ARG A 53 6.04 -10.01 -10.66
CA ARG A 53 6.40 -8.85 -11.49
C ARG A 53 5.73 -7.56 -11.04
N GLY A 54 4.44 -7.62 -10.69
CA GLY A 54 3.65 -6.43 -10.38
C GLY A 54 4.06 -5.76 -9.07
N VAL A 55 4.19 -6.54 -7.99
CA VAL A 55 4.52 -6.02 -6.66
C VAL A 55 6.01 -5.69 -6.51
N GLY A 56 6.87 -6.46 -7.19
CA GLY A 56 8.32 -6.31 -7.16
C GLY A 56 9.00 -7.47 -6.43
N GLU A 57 9.99 -8.09 -7.08
CA GLU A 57 10.70 -9.28 -6.58
C GLU A 57 11.45 -9.04 -5.27
N GLY A 58 11.89 -7.80 -5.01
CA GLY A 58 12.62 -7.42 -3.79
C GLY A 58 11.71 -7.03 -2.61
N THR A 59 10.40 -7.29 -2.71
CA THR A 59 9.46 -7.00 -1.63
C THR A 59 9.31 -8.18 -0.68
N ASP A 60 9.09 -7.89 0.60
CA ASP A 60 8.78 -8.92 1.60
C ASP A 60 7.58 -9.78 1.16
N ILE A 61 6.61 -9.19 0.48
CA ILE A 61 5.43 -9.92 0.00
C ILE A 61 5.83 -11.03 -0.95
N VAL A 62 6.56 -10.70 -2.01
CA VAL A 62 6.96 -11.66 -3.04
C VAL A 62 7.97 -12.68 -2.50
N GLU A 63 8.94 -12.24 -1.68
CA GLU A 63 10.01 -13.12 -1.21
C GLU A 63 9.56 -14.18 -0.20
N LYS A 64 8.63 -13.84 0.71
CA LYS A 64 8.33 -14.71 1.86
C LYS A 64 6.87 -14.74 2.30
N GLU A 65 5.98 -13.93 1.73
CA GLU A 65 4.59 -13.82 2.23
C GLU A 65 3.53 -14.33 1.25
N MET A 66 3.86 -14.72 0.01
CA MET A 66 2.86 -15.26 -0.91
C MET A 66 2.43 -16.68 -0.53
N TYR A 67 1.13 -16.94 -0.61
CA TYR A 67 0.56 -18.29 -0.56
C TYR A 67 0.51 -18.87 -1.98
N THR A 68 1.63 -19.43 -2.42
CA THR A 68 1.80 -20.03 -3.75
C THR A 68 1.61 -21.55 -3.69
N LEU A 69 0.88 -22.10 -4.66
CA LEU A 69 0.72 -23.54 -4.86
C LEU A 69 0.86 -23.90 -6.35
N ALA A 70 1.21 -25.16 -6.61
CA ALA A 70 1.04 -25.74 -7.93
C ALA A 70 -0.41 -26.21 -8.06
N ASP A 71 -1.06 -25.88 -9.17
CA ASP A 71 -2.36 -26.42 -9.50
C ASP A 71 -2.26 -27.89 -9.95
N ARG A 72 -3.37 -28.47 -10.42
CA ARG A 72 -3.37 -29.89 -10.84
C ARG A 72 -2.55 -30.17 -12.10
N ASP A 73 -2.33 -29.16 -12.92
CA ASP A 73 -1.58 -29.22 -14.18
C ASP A 73 -0.12 -28.75 -13.99
N GLY A 74 0.24 -28.32 -12.78
CA GLY A 74 1.57 -27.86 -12.41
C GLY A 74 1.77 -26.35 -12.57
N GLU A 75 0.73 -25.59 -12.92
CA GLU A 75 0.79 -24.14 -13.04
C GLU A 75 0.96 -23.50 -11.65
N SER A 76 1.85 -22.51 -11.56
CA SER A 76 2.07 -21.78 -10.32
C SER A 76 0.99 -20.70 -10.16
N ILE A 77 0.12 -20.89 -9.18
CA ILE A 77 -0.93 -19.94 -8.81
C ILE A 77 -0.74 -19.47 -7.37
N THR A 78 -1.17 -18.24 -7.11
CA THR A 78 -0.99 -17.59 -5.81
C THR A 78 -2.30 -16.98 -5.33
N LEU A 79 -2.63 -17.17 -4.05
CA LEU A 79 -3.71 -16.43 -3.41
C LEU A 79 -3.34 -14.96 -3.34
N ARG A 80 -4.22 -14.08 -3.81
CA ARG A 80 -3.92 -12.65 -3.96
C ARG A 80 -3.43 -12.02 -2.63
N PRO A 81 -2.23 -11.42 -2.60
CA PRO A 81 -1.74 -10.70 -1.43
C PRO A 81 -2.18 -9.24 -1.38
N GLU A 82 -2.70 -8.72 -2.49
CA GLU A 82 -3.21 -7.35 -2.69
C GLU A 82 -4.17 -7.33 -3.90
N GLY A 83 -4.84 -6.20 -4.16
CA GLY A 83 -5.88 -6.10 -5.21
C GLY A 83 -5.55 -5.26 -6.43
N THR A 84 -4.58 -4.36 -6.37
CA THR A 84 -4.16 -3.46 -7.44
C THR A 84 -3.64 -4.22 -8.65
N ALA A 85 -2.71 -5.19 -8.51
CA ALA A 85 -2.18 -5.92 -9.68
C ALA A 85 -3.28 -6.74 -10.39
N GLY A 86 -4.15 -7.39 -9.63
CA GLY A 86 -5.33 -8.08 -10.16
C GLY A 86 -6.29 -7.13 -10.87
N CYS A 87 -6.50 -5.94 -10.32
CA CYS A 87 -7.31 -4.88 -10.93
C CYS A 87 -6.75 -4.46 -12.29
N VAL A 88 -5.45 -4.11 -12.36
CA VAL A 88 -4.77 -3.73 -13.60
C VAL A 88 -4.88 -4.85 -14.65
N ARG A 89 -4.59 -6.09 -14.25
CA ARG A 89 -4.68 -7.28 -15.14
C ARG A 89 -6.09 -7.46 -15.69
N ALA A 90 -7.14 -7.26 -14.88
CA ALA A 90 -8.53 -7.36 -15.32
C ALA A 90 -8.88 -6.30 -16.35
N LEU A 91 -8.56 -5.05 -16.05
CA LEU A 91 -8.90 -3.95 -16.94
C LEU A 91 -8.13 -4.05 -18.26
N LEU A 92 -6.85 -4.48 -18.23
CA LEU A 92 -6.07 -4.75 -19.44
C LEU A 92 -6.65 -5.90 -20.27
N GLN A 93 -6.94 -7.04 -19.63
CA GLN A 93 -7.50 -8.22 -20.29
C GLN A 93 -8.82 -7.92 -21.03
N HIS A 94 -9.61 -7.00 -20.49
CA HIS A 94 -10.90 -6.61 -21.07
C HIS A 94 -10.84 -5.31 -21.90
N GLY A 95 -9.64 -4.77 -22.16
CA GLY A 95 -9.47 -3.57 -23.00
C GLY A 95 -10.02 -2.27 -22.39
N LEU A 96 -10.26 -2.24 -21.08
CA LEU A 96 -10.89 -1.13 -20.36
C LEU A 96 -9.92 0.02 -20.03
N LEU A 97 -8.62 -0.15 -20.29
CA LEU A 97 -7.61 0.91 -20.14
C LEU A 97 -7.23 1.60 -21.45
N PHE A 98 -7.65 1.07 -22.60
CA PHE A 98 -7.28 1.65 -23.89
C PHE A 98 -8.15 2.87 -24.20
N ASN A 99 -7.54 4.06 -24.21
CA ASN A 99 -8.20 5.36 -24.43
C ASN A 99 -9.44 5.57 -23.53
N GLN A 100 -9.41 5.01 -22.32
CA GLN A 100 -10.50 5.05 -21.36
C GLN A 100 -9.96 5.44 -19.98
N THR A 101 -10.84 6.03 -19.18
CA THR A 101 -10.60 6.27 -17.76
C THR A 101 -11.48 5.33 -16.96
N GLN A 102 -10.99 4.84 -15.83
CA GLN A 102 -11.70 3.91 -14.97
C GLN A 102 -11.64 4.39 -13.54
N ARG A 103 -12.78 4.40 -12.84
CA ARG A 103 -12.87 4.52 -11.38
C ARG A 103 -13.50 3.26 -10.87
N VAL A 104 -12.69 2.37 -10.31
CA VAL A 104 -13.16 1.05 -9.87
C VAL A 104 -12.75 0.80 -8.43
N TYR A 105 -13.55 0.02 -7.72
CA TYR A 105 -13.22 -0.43 -6.39
C TYR A 105 -13.41 -1.94 -6.28
N TYR A 106 -12.69 -2.55 -5.34
CA TYR A 106 -12.86 -3.95 -4.98
C TYR A 106 -12.95 -4.09 -3.47
N ALA A 107 -13.59 -5.15 -3.02
CA ALA A 107 -13.65 -5.51 -1.60
C ALA A 107 -13.57 -7.03 -1.45
N GLY A 108 -12.77 -7.49 -0.49
CA GLY A 108 -12.72 -8.91 -0.16
C GLY A 108 -11.42 -9.36 0.49
N PRO A 109 -11.22 -10.69 0.63
CA PRO A 109 -10.09 -11.23 1.35
C PRO A 109 -8.78 -11.09 0.56
N MET A 110 -7.69 -10.91 1.30
CA MET A 110 -6.30 -10.90 0.85
C MET A 110 -5.47 -11.82 1.76
N PHE A 111 -4.37 -12.36 1.25
CA PHE A 111 -3.59 -13.39 1.92
C PHE A 111 -2.10 -13.07 1.96
N ARG A 112 -1.51 -12.99 3.16
CA ARG A 112 -0.07 -12.78 3.36
C ARG A 112 0.44 -13.70 4.45
N TYR A 113 1.51 -14.45 4.20
CA TYR A 113 2.16 -15.35 5.16
C TYR A 113 2.97 -14.56 6.21
N GLU A 114 2.41 -13.48 6.72
CA GLU A 114 3.05 -12.67 7.74
C GLU A 114 3.01 -13.40 9.10
N ARG A 115 3.98 -13.11 9.97
CA ARG A 115 3.96 -13.59 11.36
C ARG A 115 2.73 -12.97 12.07
N PRO A 116 1.75 -13.77 12.53
CA PRO A 116 0.53 -13.22 13.12
C PRO A 116 0.84 -12.38 14.36
N GLN A 117 0.32 -11.17 14.38
CA GLN A 117 0.42 -10.21 15.49
C GLN A 117 -0.93 -9.50 15.66
N LYS A 118 -1.08 -8.68 16.71
CA LYS A 118 -2.33 -7.91 16.90
C LYS A 118 -2.60 -7.06 15.65
N GLY A 119 -3.74 -7.31 15.00
CA GLY A 119 -4.15 -6.63 13.76
C GLY A 119 -3.42 -7.07 12.48
N ARG A 120 -2.52 -8.07 12.53
CA ARG A 120 -1.88 -8.66 11.36
C ARG A 120 -2.30 -10.12 11.23
N TYR A 121 -3.19 -10.37 10.28
CA TYR A 121 -3.75 -11.69 9.98
C TYR A 121 -3.18 -12.23 8.67
N ARG A 122 -3.16 -13.55 8.53
CA ARG A 122 -2.75 -14.22 7.29
C ARG A 122 -3.81 -14.18 6.22
N GLN A 123 -5.07 -14.08 6.64
CA GLN A 123 -6.19 -13.69 5.82
C GLN A 123 -6.81 -12.43 6.43
N PHE A 124 -6.87 -11.35 5.67
CA PHE A 124 -7.47 -10.08 6.08
C PHE A 124 -8.43 -9.57 4.99
N GLN A 125 -9.29 -8.63 5.33
CA GLN A 125 -10.21 -8.00 4.38
C GLN A 125 -9.65 -6.66 3.96
N GLN A 126 -9.77 -6.33 2.68
CA GLN A 126 -9.38 -5.04 2.15
C GLN A 126 -10.51 -4.49 1.27
N VAL A 127 -10.70 -3.18 1.34
CA VAL A 127 -11.44 -2.41 0.34
C VAL A 127 -10.41 -1.50 -0.34
N GLY A 128 -10.33 -1.55 -1.65
CA GLY A 128 -9.41 -0.73 -2.45
C GLY A 128 -10.16 0.03 -3.53
N ALA A 129 -9.67 1.22 -3.86
CA ALA A 129 -10.19 2.07 -4.93
C ALA A 129 -9.02 2.40 -5.87
N GLU A 130 -9.28 2.32 -7.16
CA GLU A 130 -8.29 2.49 -8.21
C GLU A 130 -8.85 3.43 -9.28
N ALA A 131 -8.02 4.40 -9.68
CA ALA A 131 -8.35 5.36 -10.72
C ALA A 131 -7.29 5.26 -11.84
N PHE A 132 -7.72 4.86 -13.04
CA PHE A 132 -6.84 4.62 -14.18
C PHE A 132 -7.14 5.56 -15.35
N GLY A 133 -6.11 5.84 -16.14
CA GLY A 133 -6.20 6.71 -17.34
C GLY A 133 -6.30 8.20 -17.01
N LEU A 134 -6.16 8.56 -15.73
CA LEU A 134 -6.19 9.94 -15.23
C LEU A 134 -4.77 10.33 -14.84
N ALA A 135 -4.28 11.43 -15.39
CA ALA A 135 -2.99 11.99 -15.06
C ALA A 135 -3.19 13.28 -14.26
N GLY A 136 -2.29 13.53 -13.32
CA GLY A 136 -2.27 14.76 -12.54
C GLY A 136 -2.63 14.58 -11.07
N PRO A 137 -2.44 15.65 -10.27
CA PRO A 137 -2.62 15.61 -8.82
C PRO A 137 -4.08 15.65 -8.38
N ASP A 138 -5.02 16.01 -9.27
CA ASP A 138 -6.44 16.09 -8.97
C ASP A 138 -7.05 14.72 -8.62
N VAL A 139 -6.65 13.65 -9.33
CA VAL A 139 -7.08 12.28 -8.99
C VAL A 139 -6.46 11.79 -7.68
N ASP A 140 -5.23 12.20 -7.35
CA ASP A 140 -4.62 11.91 -6.05
C ASP A 140 -5.41 12.57 -4.92
N VAL A 141 -5.77 13.86 -5.09
CA VAL A 141 -6.63 14.60 -4.16
C VAL A 141 -8.00 13.93 -4.01
N GLU A 142 -8.60 13.48 -5.13
CA GLU A 142 -9.88 12.75 -5.13
C GLU A 142 -9.81 11.50 -4.25
N LEU A 143 -8.76 10.69 -4.40
CA LEU A 143 -8.55 9.48 -3.59
C LEU A 143 -8.33 9.79 -2.09
N MET A 144 -7.61 10.86 -1.76
CA MET A 144 -7.45 11.30 -0.37
C MET A 144 -8.76 11.82 0.23
N ALA A 145 -9.53 12.58 -0.54
CA ALA A 145 -10.85 13.08 -0.14
C ALA A 145 -11.85 11.94 0.02
N LEU A 146 -11.83 10.95 -0.88
CA LEU A 146 -12.60 9.72 -0.80
C LEU A 146 -12.27 8.94 0.49
N GLY A 147 -10.98 8.75 0.79
CA GLY A 147 -10.54 8.14 2.05
C GLY A 147 -11.08 8.89 3.28
N ARG A 148 -10.96 10.22 3.30
CA ARG A 148 -11.54 11.06 4.36
C ARG A 148 -13.06 10.90 4.49
N ALA A 149 -13.78 10.84 3.38
CA ALA A 149 -15.23 10.65 3.37
C ALA A 149 -15.62 9.28 3.95
N CYS A 150 -14.86 8.23 3.65
CA CYS A 150 -14.99 6.91 4.27
C CYS A 150 -14.82 6.98 5.79
N TRP A 151 -13.78 7.66 6.28
CA TRP A 151 -13.52 7.82 7.72
C TRP A 151 -14.58 8.64 8.43
N ARG A 152 -15.11 9.67 7.77
CA ARG A 152 -16.27 10.44 8.25
C ARG A 152 -17.52 9.59 8.38
N ALA A 153 -17.82 8.80 7.35
CA ALA A 153 -18.99 7.92 7.34
C ALA A 153 -18.92 6.84 8.44
N LEU A 154 -17.71 6.40 8.79
CA LEU A 154 -17.47 5.47 9.90
C LEU A 154 -17.36 6.17 11.28
N GLY A 155 -17.33 7.50 11.34
CA GLY A 155 -17.23 8.27 12.57
C GLY A 155 -15.85 8.25 13.24
N VAL A 156 -14.78 7.95 12.49
CA VAL A 156 -13.41 7.78 13.02
C VAL A 156 -12.41 8.82 12.54
N GLU A 157 -12.80 9.74 11.65
CA GLU A 157 -11.93 10.83 11.14
C GLU A 157 -11.12 11.54 12.23
N PRO A 158 -11.67 11.92 13.42
CA PRO A 158 -10.90 12.64 14.43
C PRO A 158 -9.73 11.87 15.04
N LEU A 159 -9.68 10.55 14.83
CA LEU A 159 -8.61 9.67 15.31
C LEU A 159 -7.48 9.50 14.28
N LEU A 160 -7.63 10.10 13.09
CA LEU A 160 -6.76 9.86 11.96
C LEU A 160 -6.04 11.14 11.52
N ARG A 161 -4.82 10.97 11.02
CA ARG A 161 -4.01 12.01 10.38
C ARG A 161 -3.62 11.54 8.99
N LEU A 162 -3.75 12.40 7.99
CA LEU A 162 -3.22 12.14 6.65
C LEU A 162 -1.74 12.50 6.62
N GLU A 163 -0.91 11.55 6.21
CA GLU A 163 0.50 11.78 5.87
C GLU A 163 0.70 11.61 4.37
N ILE A 164 1.45 12.52 3.75
CA ILE A 164 1.74 12.51 2.32
C ILE A 164 3.24 12.61 2.06
N ASN A 165 3.67 12.10 0.91
CA ASN A 165 5.02 12.25 0.38
C ASN A 165 5.00 12.10 -1.14
N THR A 166 6.11 12.43 -1.81
CA THR A 166 6.33 12.10 -3.21
C THR A 166 7.56 11.24 -3.37
N LEU A 167 7.46 10.20 -4.21
CA LEU A 167 8.59 9.37 -4.63
C LEU A 167 9.25 9.88 -5.92
N GLY A 168 8.67 10.92 -6.54
CA GLY A 168 9.07 11.45 -7.84
C GLY A 168 8.94 10.44 -8.99
N ALA A 169 9.54 10.78 -10.12
CA ALA A 169 9.66 9.90 -11.26
C ALA A 169 10.61 8.71 -11.00
N PRO A 170 10.51 7.61 -11.78
CA PRO A 170 11.41 6.45 -11.64
C PRO A 170 12.91 6.81 -11.69
N ALA A 171 13.30 7.81 -12.48
CA ALA A 171 14.69 8.27 -12.58
C ALA A 171 15.16 8.95 -11.28
N ALA A 172 14.35 9.84 -10.70
CA ALA A 172 14.63 10.47 -9.40
C ALA A 172 14.77 9.42 -8.29
N ARG A 173 13.86 8.44 -8.26
CA ARG A 173 13.90 7.33 -7.31
C ARG A 173 15.16 6.48 -7.47
N ALA A 174 15.61 6.23 -8.70
CA ALA A 174 16.86 5.50 -8.97
C ALA A 174 18.09 6.28 -8.49
N ALA A 175 18.15 7.60 -8.74
CA ALA A 175 19.24 8.45 -8.26
C ALA A 175 19.26 8.51 -6.72
N TYR A 176 18.10 8.68 -6.10
CA TYR A 176 17.97 8.64 -4.64
C TYR A 176 18.41 7.31 -4.05
N ARG A 177 18.00 6.20 -4.67
CA ARG A 177 18.40 4.85 -4.26
C ARG A 177 19.92 4.72 -4.25
N ALA A 178 20.61 5.18 -5.30
CA ALA A 178 22.06 5.12 -5.38
C ALA A 178 22.71 5.94 -4.25
N ALA A 179 22.27 7.19 -4.04
CA ALA A 179 22.77 8.04 -2.96
C ALA A 179 22.54 7.44 -1.57
N LEU A 180 21.40 6.80 -1.34
CA LEU A 180 21.10 6.13 -0.08
C LEU A 180 22.01 4.92 0.15
N VAL A 181 22.27 4.12 -0.89
CA VAL A 181 23.21 2.98 -0.82
C VAL A 181 24.63 3.48 -0.53
N ASP A 182 25.10 4.52 -1.23
CA ASP A 182 26.41 5.11 -1.01
C ASP A 182 26.57 5.67 0.41
N TYR A 183 25.51 6.26 0.96
CA TYR A 183 25.48 6.75 2.34
C TYR A 183 25.51 5.61 3.38
N LEU A 184 24.77 4.52 3.15
CA LEU A 184 24.61 3.43 4.11
C LEU A 184 25.71 2.36 4.04
N THR A 185 26.35 2.17 2.90
CA THR A 185 27.38 1.14 2.71
C THR A 185 28.55 1.26 3.70
N PRO A 186 29.13 2.44 3.96
CA PRO A 186 30.17 2.60 4.98
C PRO A 186 29.69 2.31 6.41
N ARG A 187 28.38 2.41 6.66
CA ARG A 187 27.73 2.26 7.96
C ARG A 187 27.02 0.91 8.10
N GLN A 188 27.21 -0.01 7.16
CA GLN A 188 26.48 -1.28 7.13
C GLN A 188 26.62 -2.09 8.43
N GLY A 189 27.78 -2.00 9.10
CA GLY A 189 28.02 -2.66 10.39
C GLY A 189 27.17 -2.14 11.55
N GLU A 190 26.66 -0.92 11.44
CA GLU A 190 25.85 -0.24 12.48
C GLU A 190 24.34 -0.45 12.25
N LEU A 191 23.96 -0.97 11.08
CA LEU A 191 22.57 -1.25 10.74
C LEU A 191 22.05 -2.51 11.45
N ASP A 192 20.78 -2.49 11.81
CA ASP A 192 20.09 -3.69 12.29
C ASP A 192 20.12 -4.84 11.25
N PRO A 193 19.96 -6.11 11.66
CA PRO A 193 20.09 -7.25 10.75
C PRO A 193 19.14 -7.23 9.56
N ASP A 194 17.96 -6.61 9.68
CA ASP A 194 17.00 -6.52 8.58
C ASP A 194 17.40 -5.44 7.57
N SER A 195 17.80 -4.26 8.09
CA SER A 195 18.32 -3.17 7.25
C SER A 195 19.57 -3.56 6.48
N ARG A 196 20.47 -4.34 7.08
CA ARG A 196 21.64 -4.90 6.39
C ARG A 196 21.29 -5.76 5.19
N ARG A 197 20.26 -6.62 5.31
CA ARG A 197 19.78 -7.46 4.19
C ARG A 197 19.11 -6.62 3.10
N ARG A 198 18.39 -5.57 3.50
CA ARG A 198 17.66 -4.68 2.59
C ARG A 198 18.57 -3.79 1.76
N LEU A 199 19.78 -3.49 2.23
CA LEU A 199 20.72 -2.58 1.56
C LEU A 199 20.96 -2.97 0.09
N ASP A 200 21.16 -4.25 -0.18
CA ASP A 200 21.45 -4.74 -1.54
C ASP A 200 20.17 -4.90 -2.39
N ARG A 201 19.04 -5.23 -1.76
CA ARG A 201 17.80 -5.60 -2.45
C ARG A 201 16.82 -4.44 -2.60
N ASN A 202 16.37 -3.89 -1.48
CA ASN A 202 15.37 -2.82 -1.41
C ASN A 202 15.76 -1.78 -0.34
N PRO A 203 16.80 -0.96 -0.61
CA PRO A 203 17.37 -0.04 0.38
C PRO A 203 16.38 1.04 0.84
N LEU A 204 15.37 1.38 0.04
CA LEU A 204 14.34 2.35 0.44
C LEU A 204 13.53 1.86 1.65
N ARG A 205 13.37 0.54 1.82
CA ARG A 205 12.69 -0.05 2.98
C ARG A 205 13.47 0.10 4.29
N ILE A 206 14.73 0.55 4.24
CA ILE A 206 15.52 0.89 5.44
C ILE A 206 14.95 2.14 6.10
N LEU A 207 14.37 3.08 5.32
CA LEU A 207 13.78 4.33 5.83
C LEU A 207 12.67 4.11 6.87
N ASP A 208 11.99 2.96 6.78
CA ASP A 208 10.90 2.55 7.69
C ASP A 208 11.37 1.60 8.82
N SER A 209 12.69 1.47 9.04
CA SER A 209 13.21 0.66 10.15
C SER A 209 12.66 1.15 11.49
N LYS A 210 12.30 0.23 12.39
CA LYS A 210 11.88 0.57 13.76
C LYS A 210 13.03 0.51 14.76
N ASP A 211 14.23 0.17 14.31
CA ASP A 211 15.42 0.14 15.15
C ASP A 211 15.92 1.56 15.46
N PRO A 212 16.06 1.94 16.75
CA PRO A 212 16.49 3.30 17.11
C PRO A 212 17.87 3.70 16.60
N ALA A 213 18.82 2.75 16.51
CA ALA A 213 20.17 3.05 16.03
C ALA A 213 20.16 3.28 14.51
N THR A 214 19.46 2.43 13.77
CA THR A 214 19.20 2.65 12.33
C THR A 214 18.50 4.00 12.11
N GLN A 215 17.47 4.33 12.90
CA GLN A 215 16.76 5.61 12.77
C GLN A 215 17.65 6.83 13.06
N ALA A 216 18.59 6.73 14.01
CA ALA A 216 19.56 7.79 14.26
C ALA A 216 20.50 8.00 13.06
N ILE A 217 20.95 6.92 12.42
CA ILE A 217 21.77 7.00 11.20
C ILE A 217 21.00 7.65 10.04
N LEU A 218 19.70 7.36 9.94
CA LEU A 218 18.84 7.87 8.87
C LEU A 218 18.47 9.35 9.03
N ALA A 219 18.70 9.94 10.21
CA ALA A 219 18.44 11.37 10.43
C ALA A 219 19.27 12.26 9.49
N ASP A 220 20.49 11.82 9.15
CA ASP A 220 21.42 12.52 8.26
C ASP A 220 21.50 11.90 6.85
N ALA A 221 20.59 10.98 6.52
CA ALA A 221 20.54 10.37 5.20
C ALA A 221 20.13 11.40 4.12
N PRO A 222 20.51 11.16 2.84
CA PRO A 222 19.97 11.92 1.73
C PRO A 222 18.44 11.96 1.79
N ARG A 223 17.83 13.07 1.37
CA ARG A 223 16.38 13.24 1.38
C ARG A 223 15.85 13.17 -0.04
N LEU A 224 14.84 12.34 -0.26
CA LEU A 224 14.24 12.14 -1.59
C LEU A 224 13.78 13.45 -2.28
N PRO A 225 13.22 14.46 -1.58
CA PRO A 225 12.88 15.74 -2.21
C PRO A 225 14.06 16.48 -2.86
N ASP A 226 15.30 16.17 -2.48
CA ASP A 226 16.48 16.80 -3.09
C ASP A 226 16.83 16.16 -4.47
N PHE A 227 16.11 15.11 -4.89
CA PHE A 227 16.36 14.34 -6.13
C PHE A 227 15.20 14.38 -7.13
N ILE A 228 14.04 14.90 -6.74
CA ILE A 228 12.86 14.93 -7.61
C ILE A 228 13.04 15.97 -8.72
N ASP A 229 12.50 15.68 -9.90
CA ASP A 229 12.43 16.60 -11.02
C ASP A 229 11.38 17.71 -10.80
N ASP A 230 11.50 18.80 -11.57
CA ASP A 230 10.60 19.96 -11.50
C ASP A 230 9.13 19.59 -11.73
N GLU A 231 8.85 18.61 -12.61
CA GLU A 231 7.49 18.15 -12.88
C GLU A 231 6.87 17.48 -11.66
N SER A 232 7.61 16.59 -11.01
CA SER A 232 7.22 15.92 -9.77
C SER A 232 7.06 16.91 -8.61
N ALA A 233 7.91 17.94 -8.55
CA ALA A 233 7.81 19.01 -7.56
C ALA A 233 6.51 19.83 -7.77
N VAL A 234 6.24 20.27 -9.00
CA VAL A 234 5.01 21.00 -9.35
C VAL A 234 3.76 20.16 -9.08
N HIS A 235 3.77 18.86 -9.41
CA HIS A 235 2.67 17.93 -9.11
C HIS A 235 2.39 17.90 -7.60
N PHE A 236 3.43 17.75 -6.78
CA PHE A 236 3.30 17.65 -5.32
C PHE A 236 2.90 18.98 -4.66
N GLU A 237 3.37 20.12 -5.17
CA GLU A 237 2.92 21.45 -4.71
C GLU A 237 1.44 21.71 -5.05
N THR A 238 1.02 21.27 -6.24
CA THR A 238 -0.38 21.40 -6.69
C THR A 238 -1.31 20.54 -5.84
N LEU A 239 -0.90 19.30 -5.54
CA LEU A 239 -1.59 18.41 -4.59
C LEU A 239 -1.78 19.08 -3.22
N GLN A 240 -0.70 19.62 -2.63
CA GLN A 240 -0.74 20.30 -1.33
C GLN A 240 -1.67 21.52 -1.33
N SER A 241 -1.62 22.30 -2.40
CA SER A 241 -2.48 23.48 -2.58
C SER A 241 -3.95 23.09 -2.67
N ALA A 242 -4.27 22.03 -3.41
CA ALA A 242 -5.63 21.52 -3.54
C ALA A 242 -6.16 20.91 -2.23
N LEU A 243 -5.35 20.15 -1.49
CA LEU A 243 -5.71 19.65 -0.16
C LEU A 243 -6.02 20.78 0.82
N THR A 244 -5.20 21.84 0.79
CA THR A 244 -5.41 23.05 1.59
C THR A 244 -6.72 23.74 1.21
N ALA A 245 -7.01 23.88 -0.08
CA ALA A 245 -8.25 24.49 -0.57
C ALA A 245 -9.52 23.68 -0.21
N LEU A 246 -9.38 22.38 0.05
CA LEU A 246 -10.47 21.50 0.49
C LEU A 246 -10.55 21.34 2.02
N ASP A 247 -9.76 22.12 2.77
CA ASP A 247 -9.64 22.01 4.23
C ASP A 247 -9.33 20.57 4.70
N ILE A 248 -8.50 19.84 3.94
CA ILE A 248 -8.02 18.50 4.29
C ILE A 248 -6.67 18.66 5.02
N PRO A 249 -6.62 18.46 6.35
CA PRO A 249 -5.36 18.58 7.08
C PRO A 249 -4.42 17.42 6.71
N PHE A 250 -3.15 17.73 6.45
CA PHE A 250 -2.13 16.74 6.13
C PHE A 250 -0.78 17.10 6.77
N VAL A 251 0.12 16.12 6.84
CA VAL A 251 1.53 16.30 7.21
C VAL A 251 2.42 15.71 6.11
N VAL A 252 3.45 16.45 5.71
CA VAL A 252 4.47 15.92 4.79
C VAL A 252 5.45 15.05 5.59
N ASN A 253 5.52 13.76 5.27
CA ASN A 253 6.44 12.82 5.90
C ASN A 253 7.46 12.32 4.86
N PRO A 254 8.69 12.87 4.81
CA PRO A 254 9.69 12.49 3.81
C PRO A 254 10.21 11.04 3.96
N ARG A 255 9.90 10.39 5.09
CA ARG A 255 10.25 8.97 5.34
C ARG A 255 9.13 8.01 4.95
N LEU A 256 7.97 8.52 4.52
CA LEU A 256 6.86 7.70 4.07
C LEU A 256 7.25 7.04 2.75
N VAL A 257 7.55 5.74 2.84
CA VAL A 257 7.76 4.84 1.71
C VAL A 257 6.73 3.72 1.78
N ARG A 258 6.44 3.11 0.63
CA ARG A 258 5.48 2.00 0.56
C ARG A 258 6.21 0.67 0.35
N GLY A 259 5.57 -0.41 0.77
CA GLY A 259 6.14 -1.76 0.72
C GLY A 259 6.09 -2.44 -0.66
N LEU A 260 5.53 -1.78 -1.67
CA LEU A 260 5.35 -2.30 -3.03
C LEU A 260 6.18 -1.42 -3.98
N ASP A 261 6.84 -2.02 -4.96
CA ASP A 261 7.83 -1.27 -5.76
C ASP A 261 7.20 -0.47 -6.90
N TYR A 262 5.93 -0.69 -7.23
CA TYR A 262 5.23 0.00 -8.32
C TYR A 262 4.87 1.47 -8.03
N TYR A 263 5.03 1.95 -6.78
CA TYR A 263 4.68 3.33 -6.45
C TYR A 263 5.63 4.35 -7.10
N THR A 264 5.03 5.41 -7.62
CA THR A 264 5.69 6.60 -8.19
C THR A 264 4.90 7.84 -7.77
N GLN A 265 5.50 9.02 -7.90
CA GLN A 265 4.82 10.29 -7.55
C GLN A 265 4.21 10.25 -6.15
N THR A 266 2.94 10.60 -6.01
CA THR A 266 2.23 10.72 -4.74
C THR A 266 2.15 9.38 -3.99
N VAL A 267 2.54 9.39 -2.72
CA VAL A 267 2.20 8.35 -1.76
C VAL A 267 1.58 8.98 -0.52
N PHE A 268 0.61 8.29 0.09
CA PHE A 268 -0.05 8.77 1.28
C PHE A 268 -0.47 7.62 2.21
N GLU A 269 -0.75 7.97 3.46
CA GLU A 269 -1.26 7.04 4.45
C GLU A 269 -2.15 7.79 5.46
N TRP A 270 -3.22 7.13 5.90
CA TRP A 270 -3.97 7.59 7.07
C TRP A 270 -3.43 6.87 8.30
N VAL A 271 -2.96 7.63 9.29
CA VAL A 271 -2.35 7.10 10.50
C VAL A 271 -3.14 7.42 11.76
N THR A 272 -3.04 6.57 12.78
CA THR A 272 -3.65 6.76 14.09
C THR A 272 -2.71 6.32 15.21
N ASP A 273 -2.73 7.06 16.31
CA ASP A 273 -2.02 6.69 17.54
C ASP A 273 -2.90 5.82 18.46
N ALA A 274 -4.18 5.62 18.12
CA ALA A 274 -5.15 4.91 18.96
C ALA A 274 -4.97 3.38 18.96
N LEU A 275 -4.23 2.83 18.00
CA LEU A 275 -4.07 1.38 17.81
C LEU A 275 -2.74 0.81 18.33
N GLY A 276 -1.90 1.63 18.97
CA GLY A 276 -0.61 1.22 19.54
C GLY A 276 0.46 1.06 18.46
N SER A 277 1.09 -0.12 18.35
CA SER A 277 2.17 -0.37 17.38
C SER A 277 1.73 -0.45 15.91
N GLN A 278 0.42 -0.33 15.64
CA GLN A 278 -0.13 -0.19 14.29
C GLN A 278 -0.45 1.27 14.06
N GLY A 279 0.38 1.95 13.26
CA GLY A 279 0.19 3.35 12.93
C GLY A 279 -0.77 3.57 11.76
N ALA A 280 -0.75 2.70 10.75
CA ALA A 280 -1.51 2.87 9.51
C ALA A 280 -2.89 2.18 9.53
N VAL A 281 -3.90 2.82 8.92
CA VAL A 281 -5.27 2.31 8.78
C VAL A 281 -5.72 2.31 7.33
#